data_AF-A0A5S4GIN1-F1
#
_entry.id   AF-A0A5S4GIN1-F1
#
_cell.length_a   1.000
_cell.length_b   1.000
_cell.length_c   1.000
_cell.angle_alpha   90.00
_cell.angle_beta   90.00
_cell.angle_gamma   90.00
#
_symmetry.space_group_name_H-M   'P 1'
#
loop_
_entity.id
_entity.type
_entity.pdbx_description
1 polymer ?
#
loop_
_entity_poly.entity_id
_entity_poly.type
_entity_poly.pdbx_seq_one_letter_code
_entity_poly.pdbx_strand_id
1 'polypeptide(L)'
;MNAPADPSVKWLRRTGAKELERLRGLLPAAAEGNHGREYAVSAYDVAQILYDDAAEDPERALDLAGAIVLARQGRAALAGKTATPPPPCFINPLHGPSSQRRKVQLGDARARRRPVCSTCASKSTAALAERTLKVPGPSGRRPHYAVPGVWKDTGFGADGDLIPRIQEYLGVE
;
A
#
# COMPACT_ATOMS: atom_id res chain seq x y z
N MET A 1 -0.76 3.98 -14.49
CA MET A 1 -0.48 3.17 -13.29
C MET A 1 -0.25 1.72 -13.74
N ASN A 2 1.01 1.26 -13.76
CA ASN A 2 1.39 0.00 -14.44
C ASN A 2 2.01 -1.04 -13.48
N ALA A 3 1.72 -0.98 -12.18
CA ALA A 3 2.23 -2.01 -11.27
C ALA A 3 1.60 -3.38 -11.61
N PRO A 4 2.38 -4.46 -11.65
CA PRO A 4 1.90 -5.78 -12.02
C PRO A 4 0.91 -6.30 -10.98
N ALA A 5 0.01 -7.19 -11.42
CA ALA A 5 -0.86 -7.95 -10.52
C ALA A 5 -0.06 -8.99 -9.73
N ASP A 6 0.96 -9.56 -10.35
CA ASP A 6 1.79 -10.64 -9.80
C ASP A 6 3.28 -10.23 -9.72
N PRO A 7 3.66 -9.25 -8.87
CA PRO A 7 5.06 -8.86 -8.74
C PRO A 7 5.91 -10.01 -8.17
N SER A 8 7.17 -10.10 -8.61
CA SER A 8 8.17 -10.93 -7.94
C SER A 8 8.72 -10.21 -6.70
N VAL A 9 9.28 -10.97 -5.75
CA VAL A 9 9.97 -10.41 -4.57
C VAL A 9 11.08 -9.45 -5.01
N LYS A 10 11.89 -9.82 -6.03
CA LYS A 10 12.91 -8.94 -6.61
C LYS A 10 12.35 -7.62 -7.11
N TRP A 11 11.17 -7.65 -7.75
CA TRP A 11 10.50 -6.42 -8.20
C TRP A 11 10.04 -5.57 -7.02
N LEU A 12 9.47 -6.20 -5.98
CA LEU A 12 9.03 -5.53 -4.76
C LEU A 12 10.21 -4.87 -4.05
N ARG A 13 11.31 -5.58 -3.78
CA ARG A 13 12.52 -5.03 -3.16
C ARG A 13 13.08 -3.83 -3.92
N ARG A 14 13.24 -3.96 -5.24
CA ARG A 14 13.76 -2.88 -6.10
C ARG A 14 12.82 -1.68 -6.13
N THR A 15 11.51 -1.90 -6.12
CA THR A 15 10.53 -0.82 -6.15
C THR A 15 10.42 -0.14 -4.78
N GLY A 16 10.44 -0.91 -3.69
CA GLY A 16 10.47 -0.42 -2.31
C GLY A 16 11.62 0.53 -2.07
N ALA A 17 12.86 0.10 -2.37
CA ALA A 17 14.04 0.95 -2.25
C ALA A 17 13.89 2.28 -2.98
N LYS A 18 13.42 2.25 -4.24
CA LYS A 18 13.22 3.47 -5.05
C LYS A 18 12.14 4.39 -4.49
N GLU A 19 11.06 3.85 -3.94
CA GLU A 19 9.98 4.68 -3.39
C GLU A 19 10.37 5.27 -2.02
N LEU A 20 11.09 4.52 -1.19
CA LEU A 20 11.69 5.01 0.05
C LEU A 20 12.69 6.14 -0.21
N GLU A 21 13.60 5.95 -1.15
CA GLU A 21 14.58 6.98 -1.56
C GLU A 21 13.89 8.25 -2.03
N ARG A 22 12.83 8.13 -2.85
CA ARG A 22 12.04 9.28 -3.30
C ARG A 22 11.33 10.00 -2.17
N LEU A 23 10.74 9.27 -1.21
CA LEU A 23 10.10 9.92 -0.06
C LEU A 23 11.15 10.63 0.80
N ARG A 24 12.25 9.94 1.13
CA ARG A 24 13.38 10.49 1.89
C ARG A 24 13.88 11.80 1.27
N GLY A 25 14.05 11.87 -0.05
CA GLY A 25 14.50 13.07 -0.75
C GLY A 25 13.54 14.26 -0.68
N LEU A 26 12.25 14.04 -0.40
CA LEU A 26 11.23 15.09 -0.30
C LEU A 26 11.06 15.63 1.13
N LEU A 27 11.43 14.85 2.16
CA LEU A 27 11.24 15.24 3.57
C LEU A 27 11.98 16.55 3.96
N PRO A 28 13.23 16.81 3.54
CA PRO A 28 13.91 18.06 3.89
C PRO A 28 13.27 19.30 3.27
N ALA A 29 12.74 19.19 2.06
CA ALA A 29 12.16 20.31 1.30
C ALA A 29 10.70 20.61 1.66
N ALA A 30 10.04 19.75 2.44
CA ALA A 30 8.67 19.98 2.86
C ALA A 30 8.58 21.17 3.82
N ALA A 31 8.03 22.29 3.32
CA ALA A 31 7.90 23.56 4.03
C ALA A 31 7.30 23.42 5.43
N GLU A 32 7.75 24.27 6.34
CA GLU A 32 7.08 24.50 7.63
C GLU A 32 5.60 24.87 7.37
N GLY A 33 4.69 24.23 8.12
CA GLY A 33 3.25 24.37 7.92
C GLY A 33 2.61 23.44 6.86
N ASN A 34 3.37 22.55 6.20
CA ASN A 34 2.77 21.50 5.38
C ASN A 34 2.08 20.46 6.28
N HIS A 35 0.73 20.45 6.31
CA HIS A 35 -0.05 19.53 7.15
C HIS A 35 0.17 18.03 6.84
N GLY A 36 0.74 17.68 5.69
CA GLY A 36 1.10 16.30 5.35
C GLY A 36 2.48 15.87 5.84
N ARG A 37 3.28 16.78 6.42
CA ARG A 37 4.67 16.51 6.82
C ARG A 37 4.77 15.43 7.91
N GLU A 38 3.98 15.56 8.97
CA GLU A 38 3.99 14.60 10.09
C GLU A 38 3.60 13.18 9.64
N TYR A 39 2.53 13.07 8.83
CA TYR A 39 2.14 11.81 8.21
C TYR A 39 3.27 11.24 7.34
N ALA A 40 3.94 12.08 6.54
CA ALA A 40 4.99 11.64 5.64
C ALA A 40 6.24 11.14 6.36
N VAL A 41 6.62 11.76 7.49
CA VAL A 41 7.70 11.28 8.36
C VAL A 41 7.34 9.93 8.96
N SER A 42 6.16 9.82 9.58
CA SER A 42 5.70 8.57 10.19
C SER A 42 5.58 7.43 9.16
N ALA A 43 5.06 7.75 7.96
CA ALA A 43 4.98 6.80 6.86
C ALA A 43 6.37 6.35 6.38
N TYR A 44 7.35 7.26 6.38
CA TYR A 44 8.73 6.95 6.01
C TYR A 44 9.38 5.99 7.02
N ASP A 45 9.30 6.31 8.30
CA ASP A 45 9.95 5.53 9.37
C ASP A 45 9.40 4.10 9.42
N VAL A 46 8.08 3.96 9.42
CA VAL A 46 7.41 2.65 9.41
C VAL A 46 7.70 1.88 8.11
N ALA A 47 7.72 2.55 6.95
CA ALA A 47 8.06 1.90 5.69
C ALA A 47 9.51 1.42 5.64
N GLN A 48 10.43 2.17 6.26
CA GLN A 48 11.84 1.80 6.33
C GLN A 48 12.01 0.54 7.17
N ILE A 49 11.40 0.49 8.36
CA ILE A 49 11.42 -0.70 9.23
C ILE A 49 10.89 -1.91 8.46
N LEU A 50 9.66 -1.83 7.92
CA LEU A 50 9.06 -2.91 7.13
C LEU A 50 9.95 -3.39 5.98
N TYR A 51 10.58 -2.45 5.29
CA TYR A 51 11.44 -2.77 4.17
C TYR A 51 12.66 -3.55 4.62
N ASP A 52 13.39 -3.07 5.63
CA ASP A 52 14.62 -3.70 6.11
C ASP A 52 14.35 -5.11 6.65
N ASP A 53 13.24 -5.25 7.38
CA ASP A 53 12.74 -6.50 7.94
C ASP A 53 12.34 -7.57 6.91
N ALA A 54 11.74 -7.13 5.80
CA ALA A 54 11.24 -7.99 4.73
C ALA A 54 12.21 -8.12 3.55
N ALA A 55 13.28 -7.32 3.53
CA ALA A 55 14.20 -7.19 2.40
C ALA A 55 14.87 -8.50 2.05
N GLU A 56 15.00 -9.46 2.96
CA GLU A 56 15.60 -10.77 2.67
C GLU A 56 14.64 -11.96 2.82
N ASP A 57 13.41 -11.74 3.26
CA ASP A 57 12.42 -12.79 3.50
C ASP A 57 11.33 -12.82 2.40
N PRO A 58 11.29 -13.85 1.54
CA PRO A 58 10.24 -14.02 0.53
C PRO A 58 8.82 -14.18 1.11
N GLU A 59 8.68 -14.68 2.34
CA GLU A 59 7.38 -14.87 2.99
C GLU A 59 6.76 -13.53 3.42
N ARG A 60 7.59 -12.50 3.60
CA ARG A 60 7.19 -11.13 3.93
C ARG A 60 6.96 -10.24 2.70
N ALA A 61 6.62 -10.82 1.56
CA ALA A 61 6.35 -10.07 0.33
C ALA A 61 5.24 -8.99 0.48
N LEU A 62 4.28 -9.18 1.38
CA LEU A 62 3.27 -8.15 1.67
C LEU A 62 3.84 -6.95 2.43
N ASP A 63 4.82 -7.17 3.32
CA ASP A 63 5.48 -6.07 4.03
C ASP A 63 6.25 -5.18 3.04
N LEU A 64 6.90 -5.78 2.04
CA LEU A 64 7.51 -5.01 0.94
C LEU A 64 6.47 -4.22 0.12
N ALA A 65 5.30 -4.80 -0.15
CA ALA A 65 4.21 -4.08 -0.81
C ALA A 65 3.67 -2.95 0.08
N GLY A 66 3.59 -3.18 1.38
CA GLY A 66 3.22 -2.22 2.40
C GLY A 66 4.17 -1.03 2.48
N ALA A 67 5.48 -1.28 2.50
CA ALA A 67 6.51 -0.25 2.46
C ALA A 67 6.39 0.64 1.21
N ILE A 68 6.14 0.04 0.03
CA ILE A 68 5.87 0.79 -1.21
C ILE A 68 4.62 1.68 -1.06
N VAL A 69 3.54 1.15 -0.48
CA VAL A 69 2.28 1.88 -0.29
C VAL A 69 2.49 3.06 0.65
N LEU A 70 3.09 2.84 1.81
CA LEU A 70 3.38 3.87 2.81
C LEU A 70 4.28 4.97 2.23
N ALA A 71 5.36 4.60 1.53
CA ALA A 71 6.23 5.57 0.88
C ALA A 71 5.47 6.45 -0.14
N ARG A 72 4.53 5.86 -0.89
CA ARG A 72 3.68 6.61 -1.83
C ARG A 72 2.62 7.45 -1.14
N GLN A 73 2.05 6.99 -0.03
CA GLN A 73 1.11 7.76 0.76
C GLN A 73 1.79 8.96 1.41
N GLY A 74 2.99 8.81 1.97
CA GLY A 74 3.78 9.93 2.48
C GLY A 74 4.02 10.99 1.41
N ARG A 75 4.37 10.58 0.18
CA ARG A 75 4.51 11.50 -0.96
C ARG A 75 3.18 12.17 -1.33
N ALA A 76 2.08 11.44 -1.30
CA ALA A 76 0.75 12.00 -1.57
C ALA A 76 0.32 13.00 -0.49
N ALA A 77 0.64 12.74 0.78
CA ALA A 77 0.40 13.64 1.90
C ALA A 77 1.16 14.96 1.72
N LEU A 78 2.46 14.89 1.38
CA LEU A 78 3.27 16.07 1.11
C LEU A 78 2.73 16.89 -0.06
N ALA A 79 2.40 16.23 -1.18
CA ALA A 79 1.90 16.89 -2.38
C ALA A 79 0.52 17.52 -2.17
N GLY A 80 -0.37 16.83 -1.47
CA GLY A 80 -1.71 17.30 -1.15
C GLY A 80 -1.78 18.24 0.06
N LYS A 81 -0.66 18.46 0.76
CA LYS A 81 -0.59 19.20 2.02
C LYS A 81 -1.66 18.74 3.02
N THR A 82 -1.79 17.42 3.19
CA THR A 82 -2.85 16.80 3.98
C THR A 82 -2.32 15.68 4.86
N ALA A 83 -2.80 15.60 6.11
CA ALA A 83 -2.52 14.50 7.02
C ALA A 83 -3.28 13.22 6.68
N THR A 84 -4.30 13.31 5.82
CA THR A 84 -5.19 12.18 5.46
C THR A 84 -5.14 11.95 3.94
N PRO A 85 -4.01 11.46 3.39
CA PRO A 85 -3.92 11.19 1.96
C PRO A 85 -4.95 10.10 1.55
N PRO A 86 -5.49 10.15 0.32
CA PRO A 86 -6.42 9.13 -0.15
C PRO A 86 -5.82 7.72 -0.04
N PRO A 87 -6.59 6.71 0.40
CA PRO A 87 -6.10 5.34 0.45
C PRO A 87 -5.78 4.83 -0.95
N PRO A 88 -4.91 3.83 -1.08
CA PRO A 88 -4.56 3.27 -2.37
C PRO A 88 -5.74 2.51 -3.00
N CYS A 89 -5.58 2.11 -4.25
CA CYS A 89 -6.52 1.21 -4.91
C CYS A 89 -6.59 -0.14 -4.19
N PHE A 90 -7.76 -0.51 -3.66
CA PHE A 90 -7.95 -1.79 -2.97
C PHE A 90 -7.75 -3.00 -3.87
N ILE A 91 -7.99 -2.90 -5.19
CA ILE A 91 -7.76 -4.02 -6.11
C ILE A 91 -6.26 -4.36 -6.15
N ASN A 92 -5.43 -3.33 -6.27
CA ASN A 92 -3.99 -3.48 -6.22
C ASN A 92 -3.40 -2.24 -5.56
N PRO A 93 -3.01 -2.34 -4.27
CA PRO A 93 -2.47 -1.21 -3.52
C PRO A 93 -1.27 -0.54 -4.20
N LEU A 94 -0.55 -1.27 -5.06
CA LEU A 94 0.58 -0.75 -5.84
C LEU A 94 0.17 0.11 -7.05
N HIS A 95 -1.13 0.31 -7.32
CA HIS A 95 -1.57 1.24 -8.38
C HIS A 95 -1.45 2.70 -7.94
N GLY A 96 -1.47 3.00 -6.64
CA GLY A 96 -1.44 4.37 -6.12
C GLY A 96 -2.81 4.84 -5.62
N PRO A 97 -3.01 6.16 -5.42
CA PRO A 97 -4.18 6.69 -4.73
C PRO A 97 -5.48 6.38 -5.46
N SER A 98 -6.52 6.11 -4.68
CA SER A 98 -7.87 5.94 -5.19
C SER A 98 -8.47 7.27 -5.65
N SER A 99 -9.40 7.17 -6.60
CA SER A 99 -10.15 8.34 -7.10
C SER A 99 -11.66 8.23 -6.84
N GLN A 100 -12.14 7.05 -6.44
CA GLN A 100 -13.56 6.79 -6.18
C GLN A 100 -13.75 5.51 -5.34
N ARG A 101 -14.96 5.31 -4.82
CA ARG A 101 -15.34 4.07 -4.11
C ARG A 101 -16.38 3.28 -4.90
N ARG A 102 -16.06 2.02 -5.19
CA ARG A 102 -16.90 1.08 -5.96
C ARG A 102 -17.30 -0.13 -5.11
N LYS A 103 -18.49 -0.69 -5.36
CA LYS A 103 -18.88 -1.99 -4.81
C LYS A 103 -18.05 -3.10 -5.46
N VAL A 104 -17.23 -3.77 -4.66
CA VAL A 104 -16.29 -4.80 -5.07
C VAL A 104 -16.59 -6.08 -4.31
N GLN A 105 -16.69 -7.18 -5.03
CA GLN A 105 -16.77 -8.54 -4.50
C GLN A 105 -15.48 -9.27 -4.88
N LEU A 106 -14.73 -9.75 -3.89
CA LEU A 106 -13.50 -10.51 -4.09
C LEU A 106 -13.58 -11.80 -3.29
N GLY A 107 -13.26 -12.93 -3.94
CA GLY A 107 -13.50 -14.26 -3.38
C GLY A 107 -14.96 -14.45 -2.95
N ASP A 108 -15.15 -15.18 -1.85
CA ASP A 108 -16.48 -15.48 -1.29
C ASP A 108 -17.00 -14.39 -0.33
N ALA A 109 -16.26 -13.29 -0.18
CA ALA A 109 -16.65 -12.21 0.72
C ALA A 109 -17.86 -11.42 0.18
N ARG A 110 -18.72 -10.94 1.08
CA ARG A 110 -19.81 -10.01 0.72
C ARG A 110 -19.25 -8.77 0.03
N ALA A 111 -19.95 -8.32 -1.00
CA ALA A 111 -19.57 -7.12 -1.74
C ALA A 111 -19.55 -5.87 -0.84
N ARG A 112 -18.44 -5.13 -0.81
CA ARG A 112 -18.24 -3.91 0.01
C ARG A 112 -17.81 -2.73 -0.85
N ARG A 113 -18.04 -1.49 -0.38
CA ARG A 113 -17.55 -0.28 -1.06
C ARG A 113 -16.06 -0.06 -0.77
N ARG A 114 -15.22 -0.28 -1.79
CA ARG A 114 -13.76 -0.22 -1.69
C ARG A 114 -13.20 0.96 -2.50
N PRO A 115 -12.14 1.63 -2.01
CA PRO A 115 -11.44 2.65 -2.77
C PRO A 115 -10.74 2.02 -3.98
N VAL A 116 -10.88 2.62 -5.16
CA VAL A 116 -10.26 2.13 -6.40
C VAL A 116 -9.68 3.30 -7.19
N CYS A 117 -8.58 3.04 -7.91
CA CYS A 117 -8.06 4.02 -8.85
C CYS A 117 -9.01 4.19 -10.05
N SER A 118 -8.86 5.29 -10.79
CA SER A 118 -9.66 5.60 -11.98
C SER A 118 -9.67 4.46 -13.00
N THR A 119 -8.52 3.81 -13.21
CA THR A 119 -8.41 2.66 -14.12
C THR A 119 -9.21 1.46 -13.64
N CYS A 120 -9.16 1.10 -12.36
CA CYS A 120 -9.90 -0.06 -11.85
C CYS A 120 -11.41 0.23 -11.78
N ALA A 121 -11.80 1.48 -11.56
CA ALA A 121 -13.20 1.84 -11.52
C ALA A 121 -13.98 1.53 -12.80
N SER A 122 -13.34 1.68 -13.98
CA SER A 122 -13.98 1.45 -15.28
C SER A 122 -13.92 0.00 -15.78
N LYS A 123 -13.36 -0.94 -15.01
CA LYS A 123 -13.18 -2.34 -15.44
C LYS A 123 -14.34 -3.25 -15.06
N SER A 124 -14.56 -4.33 -15.80
CA SER A 124 -15.50 -5.39 -15.40
C SER A 124 -14.99 -6.13 -14.16
N THR A 125 -15.86 -6.84 -13.43
CA THR A 125 -15.46 -7.64 -12.27
C THR A 125 -14.41 -8.70 -12.63
N ALA A 126 -14.55 -9.36 -13.79
CA ALA A 126 -13.56 -10.31 -14.29
C ALA A 126 -12.18 -9.65 -14.50
N ALA A 127 -12.15 -8.47 -15.14
CA ALA A 127 -10.91 -7.73 -15.34
C ALA A 127 -10.30 -7.19 -14.03
N LEU A 128 -11.09 -7.02 -12.96
CA LEU A 128 -10.57 -6.69 -11.64
C LEU A 128 -9.84 -7.87 -10.98
N ALA A 129 -10.32 -9.10 -11.19
CA ALA A 129 -9.66 -10.30 -10.67
C ALA A 129 -8.24 -10.48 -11.25
N GLU A 130 -8.07 -10.20 -12.55
CA GLU A 130 -6.77 -10.22 -13.23
C GLU A 130 -5.80 -9.14 -12.74
N ARG A 131 -6.33 -8.01 -12.27
CA ARG A 131 -5.54 -6.88 -11.78
C ARG A 131 -5.23 -6.94 -10.29
N THR A 132 -5.90 -7.85 -9.58
CA THR A 132 -5.78 -7.99 -8.13
C THR A 132 -4.35 -8.29 -7.75
N LEU A 133 -3.79 -7.54 -6.79
CA LEU A 133 -2.46 -7.83 -6.27
C LEU A 133 -2.42 -9.24 -5.67
N LYS A 134 -1.54 -10.08 -6.20
CA LYS A 134 -1.21 -11.41 -5.71
C LYS A 134 0.27 -11.43 -5.36
N VAL A 135 0.57 -11.79 -4.12
CA VAL A 135 1.96 -11.87 -3.63
C VAL A 135 2.45 -13.32 -3.63
N PRO A 136 3.76 -13.56 -3.79
CA PRO A 136 4.37 -14.86 -3.52
C PRO A 136 4.07 -15.35 -2.09
N GLY A 137 3.94 -16.65 -1.92
CA GLY A 137 3.78 -17.30 -0.61
C GLY A 137 4.11 -18.81 -0.70
N PRO A 138 4.15 -19.53 0.43
CA PRO A 138 4.65 -20.91 0.49
C PRO A 138 3.91 -21.89 -0.42
N SER A 139 2.59 -21.74 -0.57
CA SER A 139 1.74 -22.58 -1.42
C SER A 139 1.46 -21.96 -2.79
N GLY A 140 2.30 -21.03 -3.23
CA GLY A 140 2.10 -20.25 -4.45
C GLY A 140 1.50 -18.86 -4.21
N ARG A 141 1.14 -18.19 -5.30
CA ARG A 141 0.67 -16.80 -5.24
C ARG A 141 -0.71 -16.70 -4.64
N ARG A 142 -0.91 -15.75 -3.72
CA ARG A 142 -2.19 -15.50 -3.05
C ARG A 142 -2.63 -14.05 -3.23
N PRO A 143 -3.93 -13.79 -3.48
CA PRO A 143 -4.43 -12.43 -3.51
C PRO A 143 -4.26 -11.79 -2.14
N HIS A 144 -3.87 -10.51 -2.11
CA HIS A 144 -3.52 -9.81 -0.87
C HIS A 144 -4.64 -9.86 0.20
N TYR A 145 -5.91 -9.80 -0.21
CA TYR A 145 -7.06 -9.87 0.70
C TYR A 145 -7.26 -11.25 1.35
N ALA A 146 -6.59 -12.30 0.86
CA ALA A 146 -6.69 -13.65 1.37
C ALA A 146 -5.51 -14.04 2.28
N VAL A 147 -4.48 -13.20 2.41
CA VAL A 147 -3.34 -13.46 3.30
C VAL A 147 -3.67 -12.89 4.69
N PRO A 148 -3.71 -13.70 5.76
CA PRO A 148 -3.99 -13.20 7.11
C PRO A 148 -2.98 -12.15 7.58
N GLY A 149 -3.40 -11.27 8.49
CA GLY A 149 -2.56 -10.26 9.12
C GLY A 149 -2.95 -8.82 8.78
N VAL A 150 -2.14 -7.88 9.26
CA VAL A 150 -2.47 -6.44 9.31
C VAL A 150 -2.86 -5.85 7.95
N TRP A 151 -2.25 -6.31 6.86
CA TRP A 151 -2.53 -5.81 5.51
C TRP A 151 -3.93 -6.17 5.01
N LYS A 152 -4.42 -7.36 5.36
CA LYS A 152 -5.78 -7.78 5.06
C LYS A 152 -6.78 -7.02 5.92
N ASP A 153 -6.47 -6.87 7.21
CA ASP A 153 -7.39 -6.28 8.19
C ASP A 153 -7.59 -4.78 7.95
N THR A 154 -6.53 -4.08 7.54
CA THR A 154 -6.57 -2.65 7.19
C THR A 154 -6.97 -2.39 5.73
N GLY A 155 -6.88 -3.41 4.87
CA GLY A 155 -7.02 -3.27 3.43
C GLY A 155 -6.02 -2.25 2.84
N PHE A 156 -4.81 -2.18 3.39
CA PHE A 156 -3.80 -1.16 3.06
C PHE A 156 -4.29 0.29 3.29
N GLY A 157 -5.05 0.51 4.36
CA GLY A 157 -5.64 1.81 4.71
C GLY A 157 -7.02 2.06 4.08
N ALA A 158 -7.61 1.07 3.41
CA ALA A 158 -8.97 1.18 2.90
C ALA A 158 -10.04 1.20 4.01
N ASP A 159 -9.71 0.66 5.18
CA ASP A 159 -10.62 0.44 6.32
C ASP A 159 -10.27 1.27 7.57
N GLY A 160 -9.37 2.25 7.47
CA GLY A 160 -9.02 3.15 8.58
C GLY A 160 -7.57 3.63 8.55
N ASP A 161 -7.10 4.13 9.68
CA ASP A 161 -5.75 4.67 9.84
C ASP A 161 -4.71 3.55 9.78
N LEU A 162 -3.84 3.63 8.77
CA LEU A 162 -2.88 2.57 8.47
C LEU A 162 -1.68 2.58 9.42
N ILE A 163 -1.07 3.75 9.64
CA ILE A 163 0.21 3.88 10.35
C ILE A 163 0.15 3.31 11.79
N PRO A 164 -0.84 3.69 12.63
CA PRO A 164 -0.91 3.15 14.00
C PRO A 164 -1.02 1.62 14.04
N ARG A 165 -1.78 1.03 13.11
CA ARG A 165 -1.93 -0.43 13.03
C ARG A 165 -0.66 -1.14 12.60
N ILE A 166 0.18 -0.50 11.79
CA ILE A 166 1.48 -1.04 11.41
C ILE A 166 2.50 -0.88 12.54
N GLN A 167 2.47 0.24 13.26
CA GLN A 167 3.30 0.44 14.45
C GLN A 167 3.05 -0.64 15.52
N GLU A 168 1.78 -0.94 15.80
CA GLU A 168 1.37 -2.04 16.67
C GLU A 168 1.86 -3.40 16.15
N TYR A 169 1.72 -3.66 14.85
CA TYR A 169 2.25 -4.89 14.21
C TYR A 169 3.78 -5.02 14.33
N LEU A 170 4.51 -3.90 14.31
CA LEU A 170 5.96 -3.85 14.46
C LEU A 170 6.42 -3.82 15.93
N GLY A 171 5.51 -3.63 16.89
CA GLY A 171 5.84 -3.51 18.31
C GLY A 171 6.58 -2.21 18.66
N VAL A 172 6.33 -1.12 17.92
CA VAL A 172 6.93 0.20 18.16
C VAL A 172 5.84 1.21 18.53
N GLU A 173 5.73 1.56 19.81
CA GLU A 173 4.82 2.61 20.33
C GLU A 173 5.59 3.86 20.74
#